data_AF-A0A258AXY0-F1
#
_entry.id   AF-A0A258AXY0-F1
#
_cell.length_a   1.000
_cell.length_b   1.000
_cell.length_c   1.000
_cell.angle_alpha   90.00
_cell.angle_beta   90.00
_cell.angle_gamma   90.00
#
_symmetry.space_group_name_H-M   'P 1'
#
loop_
_entity.id
_entity.type
_entity.pdbx_description
1 polymer ?
#
loop_
_entity_poly.entity_id
_entity_poly.type
_entity_poly.pdbx_seq_one_letter_code
_entity_poly.pdbx_strand_id
1 'polypeptide(L)'
;MPPAPTAKLLPVVLFNGAYMLAAILGAIIQGNREFIFYIVVMLILIGVMGAVHRRVRLTTPLLWGFSLWGFAHMAGGLCPLPSGWPYNGDQAVLYSWWIIPQWLKYDQIVHAYGFGVTTLLCWHIL
;
A
#
# COMPACT_ATOMS: atom_id res chain seq x y z
N MET A 1 33.09 3.17 -8.94
CA MET A 1 31.67 3.49 -9.19
C MET A 1 31.34 4.75 -8.42
N PRO A 2 30.68 5.77 -9.01
CA PRO A 2 30.18 6.90 -8.25
C PRO A 2 29.21 6.41 -7.16
N PRO A 3 29.14 7.09 -5.99
CA PRO A 3 28.17 6.74 -4.96
C PRO A 3 26.76 6.79 -5.55
N ALA A 4 25.95 5.76 -5.27
CA ALA A 4 24.56 5.76 -5.68
C ALA A 4 23.86 7.03 -5.13
N PRO A 5 23.02 7.71 -5.94
CA PRO A 5 22.32 8.91 -5.49
C PRO A 5 21.58 8.67 -4.18
N THR A 6 21.74 9.60 -3.23
CA THR A 6 21.05 9.54 -1.94
C THR A 6 19.54 9.46 -2.15
N ALA A 7 18.88 8.54 -1.46
CA ALA A 7 17.44 8.40 -1.59
C ALA A 7 16.72 9.69 -1.16
N LYS A 8 15.74 10.14 -1.96
CA LYS A 8 14.91 11.31 -1.63
C LYS A 8 13.81 10.88 -0.66
N LEU A 9 14.13 10.85 0.63
CA LEU A 9 13.24 10.30 1.67
C LEU A 9 12.08 11.21 2.02
N LEU A 10 12.28 12.53 2.07
CA LEU A 10 11.25 13.46 2.54
C LEU A 10 9.93 13.35 1.74
N PRO A 11 9.93 13.35 0.38
CA PRO A 11 8.69 13.16 -0.37
C PRO A 11 7.98 11.83 -0.09
N VAL A 12 8.74 10.75 0.08
CA VAL A 12 8.20 9.42 0.39
C VAL A 12 7.55 9.40 1.77
N VAL A 13 8.21 9.99 2.77
CA VAL A 13 7.68 10.08 4.14
C VAL A 13 6.42 10.94 4.19
N LEU A 14 6.41 12.08 3.50
CA LEU A 14 5.24 12.95 3.41
C LEU A 14 4.07 12.24 2.73
N PHE A 15 4.33 11.51 1.65
CA PHE A 15 3.31 10.70 0.98
C PHE A 15 2.73 9.63 1.90
N ASN A 16 3.59 8.87 2.60
CA ASN A 16 3.17 7.84 3.54
C ASN A 16 2.36 8.42 4.70
N GLY A 17 2.83 9.53 5.29
CA GLY A 17 2.11 10.21 6.35
C GLY A 17 0.75 10.72 5.88
N ALA A 18 0.66 11.28 4.68
CA ALA A 18 -0.58 11.80 4.12
C ALA A 18 -1.63 10.71 3.92
N TYR A 19 -1.30 9.59 3.27
CA TYR A 19 -2.31 8.55 3.07
C TYR A 19 -2.64 7.79 4.36
N MET A 20 -1.68 7.63 5.29
CA MET A 20 -1.97 7.02 6.59
C MET A 20 -2.90 7.90 7.42
N LEU A 21 -2.70 9.22 7.40
CA LEU A 21 -3.60 10.17 8.04
C LEU A 21 -5.00 10.08 7.42
N ALA A 22 -5.11 10.07 6.09
CA ALA A 22 -6.38 9.89 5.40
C ALA A 22 -7.05 8.56 5.77
N ALA A 23 -6.29 7.47 5.87
CA ALA A 23 -6.80 6.16 6.24
C ALA A 23 -7.33 6.13 7.69
N ILE A 24 -6.60 6.72 8.63
CA ILE A 24 -7.00 6.84 10.03
C ILE A 24 -8.29 7.65 10.15
N LEU A 25 -8.34 8.83 9.53
CA LEU A 25 -9.53 9.67 9.54
C LEU A 25 -10.72 8.96 8.90
N GLY A 26 -10.50 8.30 7.75
CA GLY A 26 -11.52 7.52 7.06
C GLY A 26 -12.08 6.40 7.93
N ALA A 27 -11.23 5.62 8.59
CA ALA A 27 -11.64 4.53 9.48
C ALA A 27 -12.45 5.03 10.68
N ILE A 28 -12.05 6.16 11.29
CA ILE A 28 -12.77 6.77 12.41
C ILE A 28 -14.14 7.26 11.96
N ILE A 29 -14.22 7.99 10.84
CA ILE A 29 -15.47 8.54 10.30
C ILE A 29 -16.45 7.41 9.94
N GLN A 30 -15.95 6.31 9.37
CA GLN A 30 -16.77 5.15 9.01
C GLN A 30 -17.11 4.25 10.20
N GLY A 31 -16.55 4.49 11.39
CA GLY A 31 -16.71 3.62 12.56
C GLY A 31 -16.14 2.21 12.38
N ASN A 32 -15.25 2.01 11.39
CA ASN A 32 -14.72 0.71 11.00
C ASN A 32 -13.58 0.28 11.94
N ARG A 33 -13.95 -0.35 13.07
CA ARG A 33 -13.00 -0.78 14.10
C ARG A 33 -12.06 -1.89 13.62
N GLU A 34 -12.54 -2.75 12.73
CA GLU A 34 -11.71 -3.81 12.13
C GLU A 34 -10.57 -3.19 11.31
N PHE A 35 -10.87 -2.13 10.56
CA PHE A 35 -9.85 -1.46 9.75
C PHE A 35 -8.73 -0.79 10.56
N ILE A 36 -8.99 -0.43 11.81
CA ILE A 36 -7.94 0.06 12.73
C ILE A 36 -6.84 -0.99 12.92
N PHE A 37 -7.18 -2.28 12.95
CA PHE A 37 -6.19 -3.35 13.03
C PHE A 37 -5.27 -3.34 11.81
N TYR A 38 -5.82 -3.19 10.60
CA TYR A 38 -5.04 -3.11 9.36
C TYR A 38 -4.15 -1.87 9.29
N ILE A 39 -4.60 -0.73 9.84
CA ILE A 39 -3.76 0.48 9.98
C ILE A 39 -2.53 0.19 10.86
N VAL A 40 -2.71 -0.50 11.99
CA VAL A 40 -1.60 -0.88 12.87
C VAL A 40 -0.60 -1.79 12.14
N VAL A 41 -1.10 -2.79 11.40
CA VAL A 41 -0.24 -3.65 10.57
C VAL A 41 0.53 -2.82 9.55
N MET A 42 -0.12 -1.86 8.88
CA MET A 42 0.54 -0.99 7.90
C MET A 42 1.65 -0.15 8.53
N LEU A 43 1.44 0.41 9.73
CA LEU A 43 2.48 1.15 10.47
C LEU A 43 3.69 0.26 10.80
N ILE A 44 3.45 -0.98 11.22
CA ILE A 44 4.51 -1.96 11.47
C ILE A 44 5.31 -2.23 10.19
N LEU A 45 4.63 -2.49 9.07
CA LEU A 45 5.28 -2.76 7.79
C LEU A 45 6.09 -1.57 7.27
N ILE A 46 5.59 -0.33 7.42
CA ILE A 46 6.36 0.89 7.11
C ILE A 46 7.62 0.95 8.00
N GLY A 47 7.51 0.64 9.29
CA GLY A 47 8.64 0.58 10.21
C GLY A 47 9.69 -0.48 9.82
N VAL A 48 9.23 -1.67 9.43
CA VAL A 48 10.09 -2.75 8.91
C VAL A 48 10.82 -2.28 7.66
N MET A 49 10.12 -1.68 6.69
CA MET A 49 10.76 -1.15 5.48
C MET A 49 11.75 -0.01 5.78
N GLY A 50 11.48 0.82 6.78
CA GLY A 50 12.44 1.80 7.29
C GLY A 50 13.70 1.13 7.87
N ALA A 51 13.56 0.03 8.60
CA ALA A 51 14.69 -0.75 9.10
C ALA A 51 15.50 -1.39 7.94
N VAL A 52 14.82 -1.99 6.96
CA VAL A 52 15.44 -2.54 5.75
C VAL A 52 16.21 -1.45 4.99
N HIS A 53 15.60 -0.29 4.76
CA HIS A 53 16.27 0.83 4.08
C HIS A 53 17.56 1.26 4.79
N ARG A 54 17.57 1.31 6.13
CA ARG A 54 18.80 1.63 6.89
C ARG A 54 19.90 0.59 6.70
N ARG A 55 19.56 -0.67 6.42
CA ARG A 55 20.52 -1.77 6.26
C ARG A 55 21.05 -1.89 4.83
N VAL A 56 20.19 -1.82 3.83
CA VAL A 56 20.55 -2.10 2.43
C VAL A 56 20.49 -0.88 1.51
N ARG A 57 20.15 0.31 2.03
CA ARG A 57 20.11 1.58 1.29
C ARG A 57 19.26 1.53 0.02
N LEU A 58 17.99 1.16 0.19
CA LEU A 58 17.01 1.10 -0.91
C LEU A 58 17.00 2.37 -1.77
N THR A 59 16.87 2.18 -3.08
CA THR A 59 16.77 3.26 -4.06
C THR A 59 15.43 4.01 -3.93
N THR A 60 15.41 5.28 -4.36
CA THR A 60 14.19 6.09 -4.37
C THR A 60 13.02 5.41 -5.11
N PRO A 61 13.21 4.79 -6.30
CA PRO A 61 12.12 4.07 -6.98
C PRO A 61 11.56 2.89 -6.19
N LEU A 62 12.39 2.10 -5.51
CA LEU A 62 11.91 0.99 -4.67
C LEU A 62 11.06 1.49 -3.51
N LEU A 63 11.50 2.57 -2.84
CA LEU A 63 10.74 3.19 -1.76
C LEU A 63 9.37 3.69 -2.24
N TRP A 64 9.31 4.31 -3.43
CA TRP A 64 8.04 4.69 -4.05
C TRP A 64 7.18 3.47 -4.40
N GLY A 65 7.78 2.39 -4.91
CA GLY A 65 7.06 1.14 -5.21
C GLY A 65 6.31 0.60 -3.98
N PHE A 66 7.00 0.48 -2.84
CA PHE A 66 6.35 0.05 -1.59
C PHE A 66 5.33 1.07 -1.07
N SER A 67 5.59 2.36 -1.24
CA SER A 67 4.68 3.41 -0.79
C SER A 67 3.38 3.42 -1.59
N LEU A 68 3.45 3.23 -2.91
CA LEU A 68 2.29 3.08 -3.78
C LEU A 68 1.52 1.79 -3.49
N TRP A 69 2.22 0.70 -3.17
CA TRP A 69 1.56 -0.54 -2.75
C TRP A 69 0.79 -0.34 -1.43
N GLY A 70 1.42 0.27 -0.42
CA GLY A 70 0.77 0.60 0.85
C GLY A 70 -0.44 1.53 0.68
N PHE A 71 -0.31 2.57 -0.15
CA PHE A 71 -1.40 3.46 -0.51
C PHE A 71 -2.58 2.71 -1.12
N ALA A 72 -2.33 1.88 -2.15
CA ALA A 72 -3.37 1.09 -2.80
C ALA A 72 -4.03 0.12 -1.83
N HIS A 73 -3.27 -0.47 -0.91
CA HIS A 73 -3.80 -1.33 0.15
C HIS A 73 -4.79 -0.60 1.07
N MET A 74 -4.43 0.61 1.51
CA MET A 74 -5.28 1.41 2.40
C MET A 74 -6.52 1.93 1.69
N ALA A 75 -6.38 2.38 0.43
CA ALA A 75 -7.52 2.73 -0.40
C ALA A 75 -8.45 1.51 -0.60
N GLY A 76 -7.88 0.33 -0.81
CA GLY A 76 -8.59 -0.94 -1.00
C GLY A 76 -9.68 -1.21 0.03
N GLY A 77 -9.37 -1.05 1.32
CA GLY A 77 -10.31 -1.36 2.40
C GLY A 77 -11.14 -0.18 2.93
N LEU A 78 -10.94 1.03 2.42
CA LEU A 78 -11.65 2.23 2.90
C LEU A 78 -12.44 2.96 1.84
N CYS A 79 -12.01 2.92 0.58
CA CYS A 79 -12.70 3.64 -0.48
C CYS A 79 -13.97 2.88 -0.86
N PRO A 80 -15.15 3.48 -0.65
CA PRO A 80 -16.40 2.86 -1.03
C PRO A 80 -16.46 2.74 -2.56
N LEU A 81 -17.06 1.64 -3.01
CA LEU A 81 -17.27 1.40 -4.42
C LEU A 81 -18.45 2.23 -4.92
N PRO A 82 -18.38 2.84 -6.11
CA PRO A 82 -19.53 3.50 -6.71
C PRO A 82 -20.72 2.55 -6.90
N SER A 83 -21.94 3.08 -6.82
CA SER A 83 -23.15 2.29 -7.03
C SER A 83 -23.17 1.64 -8.41
N GLY A 84 -23.57 0.36 -8.47
CA GLY A 84 -23.69 -0.40 -9.73
C GLY A 84 -22.39 -1.07 -10.20
N TRP A 85 -21.28 -0.88 -9.49
CA TRP A 85 -20.05 -1.61 -9.80
C TRP A 85 -20.12 -3.04 -9.26
N PRO A 86 -19.57 -4.02 -9.99
CA PRO A 86 -19.65 -5.43 -9.59
C PRO A 86 -18.74 -5.72 -8.38
N TYR A 87 -19.33 -6.24 -7.31
CA TYR A 87 -18.61 -6.74 -6.15
C TYR A 87 -19.37 -7.91 -5.52
N ASN A 88 -18.67 -8.72 -4.71
CA ASN A 88 -19.28 -9.76 -3.89
C ASN A 88 -18.96 -9.49 -2.41
N GLY A 89 -19.82 -9.96 -1.50
CA GLY A 89 -19.61 -9.89 -0.04
C GLY A 89 -20.32 -8.70 0.61
N ASP A 90 -20.03 -8.49 1.91
CA ASP A 90 -20.82 -7.61 2.77
C ASP A 90 -20.38 -6.14 2.72
N GLN A 91 -19.18 -5.86 2.19
CA GLN A 91 -18.63 -4.51 2.12
C GLN A 91 -18.37 -4.09 0.67
N ALA A 92 -19.03 -3.01 0.26
CA ALA A 92 -18.82 -2.38 -1.04
C ALA A 92 -17.60 -1.45 -1.02
N VAL A 93 -16.40 -2.01 -0.89
CA VAL A 93 -15.12 -1.27 -0.94
C VAL A 93 -14.29 -1.70 -2.15
N LEU A 94 -13.24 -0.95 -2.49
CA LEU A 94 -12.35 -1.26 -3.61
C LEU A 94 -11.83 -2.71 -3.57
N TYR A 95 -11.54 -3.28 -2.40
CA TYR A 95 -11.10 -4.66 -2.29
C TYR A 95 -12.14 -5.69 -2.73
N SER A 96 -13.42 -5.34 -2.67
CA SER A 96 -14.52 -6.20 -3.11
C SER A 96 -14.76 -6.08 -4.62
N TRP A 97 -14.18 -5.10 -5.29
CA TRP A 97 -14.41 -4.80 -6.70
C TRP A 97 -13.86 -5.87 -7.64
N TRP A 98 -14.75 -6.39 -8.48
CA TRP A 98 -14.41 -7.20 -9.65
C TRP A 98 -14.27 -6.33 -10.89
N ILE A 99 -13.04 -5.95 -11.22
CA ILE A 99 -12.73 -5.16 -12.42
C ILE A 99 -13.21 -5.91 -13.68
N ILE A 100 -12.95 -7.22 -13.71
CA ILE A 100 -13.52 -8.13 -14.70
C ILE A 100 -14.29 -9.20 -13.91
N PRO A 101 -15.64 -9.23 -14.00
CA PRO A 101 -16.47 -10.15 -13.22
C PRO A 101 -15.97 -11.59 -13.31
N GLN A 102 -15.71 -12.23 -12.15
CA GLN A 102 -15.21 -13.61 -12.01
C GLN A 102 -13.77 -13.89 -12.47
N TRP A 103 -13.08 -12.91 -13.08
CA TRP A 103 -11.72 -13.12 -13.62
C TRP A 103 -10.65 -12.29 -12.92
N LEU A 104 -10.95 -11.02 -12.64
CA LEU A 104 -9.96 -10.08 -12.12
C LEU A 104 -10.56 -9.18 -11.04
N LYS A 105 -10.01 -9.29 -9.84
CA LYS A 105 -10.35 -8.47 -8.68
C LYS A 105 -9.30 -7.39 -8.47
N TYR A 106 -9.70 -6.22 -7.98
CA TYR A 106 -8.77 -5.17 -7.56
C TYR A 106 -7.69 -5.71 -6.61
N ASP A 107 -8.10 -6.57 -5.68
CA ASP A 107 -7.21 -7.27 -4.75
C ASP A 107 -6.02 -7.95 -5.43
N GLN A 108 -6.28 -8.67 -6.52
CA GLN A 108 -5.27 -9.43 -7.25
C GLN A 108 -4.25 -8.49 -7.92
N ILE A 109 -4.69 -7.34 -8.42
CA ILE A 109 -3.79 -6.34 -9.02
C ILE A 109 -2.87 -5.75 -7.95
N VAL A 110 -3.42 -5.37 -6.80
CA VAL A 110 -2.64 -4.79 -5.69
C VAL A 110 -1.58 -5.78 -5.21
N HIS A 111 -1.93 -7.05 -5.04
CA HIS A 111 -1.00 -8.07 -4.60
C HIS A 111 0.02 -8.45 -5.69
N ALA A 112 -0.38 -8.57 -6.95
CA ALA A 112 0.55 -8.82 -8.04
C ALA A 112 1.60 -7.69 -8.16
N TYR A 113 1.18 -6.43 -8.05
CA TYR A 113 2.08 -5.29 -7.99
C TYR A 113 3.04 -5.39 -6.80
N GLY A 114 2.51 -5.64 -5.61
CA GLY A 114 3.30 -5.77 -4.38
C GLY A 114 4.35 -6.87 -4.43
N PHE A 115 3.99 -8.05 -4.92
CA PHE A 115 4.92 -9.15 -5.14
C PHE A 115 5.96 -8.83 -6.21
N GLY A 116 5.58 -8.11 -7.27
CA GLY A 116 6.52 -7.58 -8.26
C GLY A 116 7.57 -6.66 -7.63
N VAL A 117 7.14 -5.67 -6.84
CA VAL A 117 8.05 -4.75 -6.12
C VAL A 117 8.93 -5.51 -5.12
N THR A 118 8.38 -6.51 -4.43
CA THR A 118 9.14 -7.36 -3.50
C THR A 118 10.19 -8.20 -4.24
N THR A 119 9.89 -8.69 -5.44
CA THR A 119 10.89 -9.35 -6.30
C THR A 119 12.03 -8.41 -6.66
N LEU A 120 11.73 -7.14 -7.00
CA LEU A 120 12.76 -6.13 -7.27
C LEU A 120 13.58 -5.79 -6.02
N LEU A 121 12.97 -5.82 -4.82
CA LEU A 121 13.70 -5.71 -3.56
C LEU A 121 14.66 -6.88 -3.38
N CYS A 122 14.21 -8.12 -3.58
CA CYS A 122 15.07 -9.30 -3.50
C CYS A 122 16.24 -9.20 -4.49
N TRP A 123 15.99 -8.79 -5.73
CA TRP A 123 17.05 -8.53 -6.71
C TRP A 123 18.03 -7.44 -6.26
N HIS A 124 17.55 -6.38 -5.61
CA HIS A 124 18.38 -5.28 -5.15
C HIS A 124 19.31 -5.63 -3.99
N ILE A 125 18.95 -6.63 -3.17
CA ILE A 125 19.74 -7.04 -1.99
C ILE A 125 20.70 -8.20 -2.27
N LEU A 126 20.58 -8.85 -3.43
CA LEU A 126 21.52 -9.85 -3.94
C LEU A 126 22.73 -9.18 -4.59
#